data_AF-A0A507DQS7-F1
#
_entry.id   AF-A0A507DQS7-F1
#
_cell.length_a   1.000
_cell.length_b   1.000
_cell.length_c   1.000
_cell.angle_alpha   90.00
_cell.angle_beta   90.00
_cell.angle_gamma   90.00
#
_symmetry.space_group_name_H-M   'P 1'
#
loop_
_entity.id
_entity.type
_entity.pdbx_description
1 polymer ?
#
loop_
_entity_poly.entity_id
_entity_poly.type
_entity_poly.pdbx_seq_one_letter_code
_entity_poly.pdbx_strand_id
1 'polypeptide(L)'
;MLIPTILAWLVLVAATHGTRLNRIVSTNRQLFVDDSGRTRVLRGTNVVAKAFPYIPDTRIDAIPMLSFNKRDVAILALHGTTAIRLGVIWAGVEPTRGQYNSTYLNELKSIVQMCSDAGIY
;
A
#
# COMPACT_ATOMS: atom_id res chain seq x y z
N MET A 1 10.89 -27.18 -56.27
CA MET A 1 10.04 -26.06 -55.79
C MET A 1 9.65 -26.37 -54.35
N LEU A 2 10.33 -25.74 -53.40
CA LEU A 2 10.13 -25.91 -51.95
C LEU A 2 9.22 -24.79 -51.45
N ILE A 3 8.09 -25.14 -50.84
CA ILE A 3 7.21 -24.20 -50.13
C ILE A 3 7.63 -24.28 -48.65
N PRO A 4 8.14 -23.22 -48.00
CA PRO A 4 8.44 -23.28 -46.59
C PRO A 4 7.17 -22.96 -45.79
N THR A 5 6.76 -23.92 -44.96
CA THR A 5 5.75 -23.75 -43.92
C THR A 5 6.26 -22.79 -42.84
N ILE A 6 5.60 -21.64 -42.68
CA ILE A 6 5.86 -20.69 -41.59
C ILE A 6 5.15 -21.22 -40.33
N LEU A 7 5.94 -21.64 -39.34
CA LEU A 7 5.46 -21.99 -38.01
C LEU A 7 5.35 -20.70 -37.16
N ALA A 8 4.13 -20.23 -36.92
CA ALA A 8 3.90 -19.06 -36.07
C ALA A 8 4.02 -19.45 -34.59
N TRP A 9 5.06 -18.95 -33.92
CA TRP A 9 5.20 -19.01 -32.47
C TRP A 9 4.25 -17.99 -31.82
N LEU A 10 3.16 -18.47 -31.24
CA LEU A 10 2.30 -17.68 -30.36
C LEU A 10 2.97 -17.56 -28.99
N VAL A 11 3.72 -16.49 -28.77
CA VAL A 11 4.20 -16.11 -27.43
C VAL A 11 3.00 -15.58 -26.67
N LEU A 12 2.47 -16.37 -25.73
CA LEU A 12 1.50 -15.92 -24.76
C LEU A 12 2.22 -14.97 -23.79
N VAL A 13 2.26 -13.68 -24.11
CA VAL A 13 2.64 -12.66 -23.12
C VAL A 13 1.50 -12.63 -22.11
N ALA A 14 1.65 -13.35 -21.00
CA ALA A 14 0.84 -13.11 -19.83
C ALA A 14 1.10 -11.66 -19.43
N ALA A 15 0.16 -10.77 -19.76
CA ALA A 15 0.21 -9.40 -19.29
C ALA A 15 0.20 -9.47 -17.77
N THR A 16 1.36 -9.23 -17.15
CA THR A 16 1.46 -8.89 -15.75
C THR A 16 0.77 -7.55 -15.60
N HIS A 17 -0.56 -7.57 -15.52
CA HIS A 17 -1.31 -6.43 -15.01
C HIS A 17 -0.83 -6.30 -13.57
N GLY A 18 0.18 -5.44 -13.36
CA GLY A 18 0.51 -4.90 -12.05
C GLY A 18 -0.82 -4.41 -11.51
N THR A 19 -1.37 -5.17 -10.58
CA THR A 19 -2.80 -5.09 -10.30
C THR A 19 -2.95 -3.85 -9.44
N ARG A 20 -3.19 -2.71 -10.09
CA ARG A 20 -3.43 -1.44 -9.42
C ARG A 20 -4.46 -1.70 -8.33
N LEU A 21 -4.15 -1.31 -7.10
CA LEU A 21 -5.11 -1.38 -6.01
C LEU A 21 -6.33 -0.54 -6.38
N ASN A 22 -7.45 -1.19 -6.62
CA ASN A 22 -8.70 -0.52 -6.96
C ASN A 22 -9.07 0.48 -5.87
N ARG A 23 -9.52 1.66 -6.25
CA ARG A 23 -9.87 2.70 -5.27
C ARG A 23 -11.24 2.41 -4.68
N ILE A 24 -11.41 2.64 -3.38
CA ILE A 24 -12.74 2.73 -2.78
C ILE A 24 -13.34 4.08 -3.24
N VAL A 25 -14.48 4.03 -3.92
CA VAL A 25 -15.10 5.21 -4.54
C VAL A 25 -16.47 5.55 -3.98
N SER A 26 -17.14 4.59 -3.35
CA SER A 26 -18.47 4.81 -2.78
C SER A 26 -18.75 3.82 -1.65
N THR A 27 -19.94 3.99 -1.06
CA THR A 27 -20.52 3.02 -0.14
C THR A 27 -21.88 2.56 -0.67
N ASN A 28 -22.20 1.29 -0.43
CA ASN A 28 -23.55 0.76 -0.58
C ASN A 28 -24.03 0.33 0.81
N ARG A 29 -24.87 1.17 1.43
CA ARG A 29 -25.26 1.04 2.84
C ARG A 29 -24.03 1.03 3.76
N GLN A 30 -23.70 -0.10 4.38
CA GLN A 30 -22.56 -0.25 5.29
C GLN A 30 -21.30 -0.82 4.60
N LEU A 31 -21.33 -1.03 3.28
CA LEU A 31 -20.28 -1.72 2.54
C LEU A 31 -19.48 -0.76 1.67
N PHE A 32 -18.15 -0.87 1.69
CA PHE A 32 -17.28 -0.14 0.76
C PHE A 32 -17.34 -0.76 -0.63
N VAL A 33 -17.39 0.09 -1.66
CA VAL A 33 -17.43 -0.33 -3.07
C VAL A 33 -16.22 0.25 -3.81
N ASP A 34 -15.53 -0.61 -4.55
CA ASP A 34 -14.37 -0.23 -5.34
C ASP A 34 -14.74 0.35 -6.72
N ASP A 35 -13.75 0.88 -7.44
CA ASP A 35 -13.90 1.42 -8.79
C ASP A 35 -14.24 0.37 -9.88
N SER A 36 -14.34 -0.91 -9.52
CA SER A 36 -14.84 -2.00 -10.37
C SER A 36 -16.21 -2.52 -9.93
N GLY A 37 -16.91 -1.81 -9.03
CA GLY A 37 -18.25 -2.17 -8.54
C GLY A 37 -18.28 -3.34 -7.55
N ARG A 38 -17.14 -3.79 -7.04
CA ARG A 38 -17.03 -4.91 -6.09
C ARG A 38 -17.12 -4.38 -4.66
N THR A 39 -17.83 -5.13 -3.80
CA THR A 39 -17.78 -4.90 -2.36
C THR A 39 -16.39 -5.26 -1.81
N ARG A 40 -15.89 -4.45 -0.87
CA ARG A 40 -14.61 -4.66 -0.19
C ARG A 40 -14.78 -4.90 1.30
N VAL A 41 -14.15 -5.99 1.76
CA VAL A 41 -14.00 -6.30 3.19
C VAL A 41 -12.55 -6.06 3.59
N LEU A 42 -12.34 -5.09 4.48
CA LEU A 42 -11.03 -4.68 4.94
C LEU A 42 -10.68 -5.43 6.24
N ARG A 43 -9.53 -6.11 6.25
CA ARG A 43 -8.98 -6.83 7.41
C ARG A 43 -7.54 -6.41 7.58
N GLY A 44 -7.18 -5.98 8.79
CA GLY A 44 -5.97 -5.22 8.96
C GLY A 44 -5.46 -5.10 10.37
N THR A 45 -4.32 -4.42 10.48
CA THR A 45 -3.67 -4.08 11.74
C THR A 45 -3.50 -2.56 11.87
N ASN A 46 -3.16 -2.10 13.06
CA ASN A 46 -2.80 -0.71 13.32
C ASN A 46 -1.29 -0.52 13.17
N VAL A 47 -0.87 0.57 12.53
CA VAL A 47 0.53 0.98 12.40
C VAL A 47 0.64 2.40 12.94
N VAL A 48 1.13 2.56 14.16
CA VAL A 48 1.08 3.84 14.87
C VAL A 48 2.37 4.08 15.65
N ALA A 49 3.09 5.13 15.30
CA ALA A 49 4.20 5.67 16.10
C ALA A 49 3.70 6.89 16.90
N LYS A 50 3.55 6.73 18.22
CA LYS A 50 3.02 7.79 19.11
C LYS A 50 4.09 8.70 19.72
N ALA A 51 5.35 8.26 19.72
CA ALA A 51 6.48 9.03 20.19
C ALA A 51 7.17 9.72 19.01
N PHE A 52 7.83 10.85 19.26
CA PHE A 52 8.69 11.50 18.27
C PHE A 52 9.69 10.48 17.70
N PRO A 53 9.88 10.39 16.36
CA PRO A 53 9.45 11.33 15.32
C PRO A 53 8.02 11.14 14.74
N TYR A 54 7.15 10.41 15.43
CA TYR A 54 5.75 10.12 15.04
C TYR A 54 5.57 9.33 13.74
N ILE A 55 6.67 8.73 13.26
CA ILE A 55 6.76 7.88 12.07
C ILE A 55 7.51 6.60 12.48
N PRO A 56 7.09 5.41 12.03
CA PRO A 56 7.85 4.18 12.28
C PRO A 56 9.19 4.20 11.51
N ASP A 57 10.15 3.40 11.95
CA ASP A 57 11.43 3.26 11.23
C ASP A 57 11.21 2.40 9.96
N THR A 58 11.36 3.04 8.79
CA THR A 58 11.14 2.41 7.49
C THR A 58 12.41 1.78 6.91
N ARG A 59 13.54 1.84 7.62
CA ARG A 59 14.79 1.19 7.20
C ARG A 59 14.70 -0.32 7.28
N ILE A 60 15.43 -0.99 6.41
CA ILE A 60 15.39 -2.45 6.27
C ILE A 60 16.00 -3.20 7.47
N ASP A 61 16.89 -2.54 8.19
CA ASP A 61 17.65 -3.00 9.36
C ASP A 61 17.08 -2.42 10.68
N ALA A 62 15.92 -1.79 10.64
CA ALA A 62 15.22 -1.27 11.80
C ALA A 62 14.95 -2.37 12.85
N ILE A 63 14.92 -1.98 14.12
CA ILE A 63 14.53 -2.87 15.23
C ILE A 63 13.06 -3.29 15.00
N PRO A 64 12.73 -4.60 14.96
CA PRO A 64 11.39 -5.07 14.59
C PRO A 64 10.23 -4.46 15.38
N MET A 65 10.45 -4.11 16.65
CA MET A 65 9.42 -3.49 17.50
C MET A 65 9.05 -2.06 17.10
N LEU A 66 9.93 -1.37 16.36
CA LEU A 66 9.77 0.03 15.94
C LEU A 66 9.61 0.16 14.42
N SER A 67 9.70 -0.94 13.67
CA SER A 67 9.76 -0.91 12.23
C SER A 67 8.38 -0.89 11.57
N PHE A 68 8.34 -0.29 10.39
CA PHE A 68 7.32 -0.58 9.39
C PHE A 68 7.90 -0.37 7.99
N ASN A 69 8.65 -1.37 7.53
CA ASN A 69 9.37 -1.33 6.25
C ASN A 69 8.81 -2.37 5.24
N LYS A 70 9.47 -2.49 4.08
CA LYS A 70 9.04 -3.41 3.01
C LYS A 70 8.95 -4.87 3.43
N ARG A 71 9.76 -5.34 4.39
CA ARG A 71 9.67 -6.72 4.93
C ARG A 71 8.40 -6.90 5.73
N ASP A 72 8.08 -5.92 6.58
CA ASP A 72 6.86 -5.95 7.39
C ASP A 72 5.61 -5.95 6.49
N VAL A 73 5.59 -5.10 5.46
CA VAL A 73 4.52 -5.06 4.45
C VAL A 73 4.40 -6.38 3.69
N ALA A 74 5.52 -6.99 3.29
CA ALA A 74 5.51 -8.27 2.60
C ALA A 74 4.95 -9.41 3.48
N ILE A 75 5.28 -9.41 4.78
CA ILE A 75 4.72 -10.36 5.75
C ILE A 75 3.20 -10.15 5.87
N LEU A 76 2.73 -8.91 6.00
CA LEU A 76 1.30 -8.61 6.05
C LEU A 76 0.55 -9.10 4.80
N ALA A 77 1.12 -8.84 3.61
CA ALA A 77 0.55 -9.29 2.35
C ALA A 77 0.52 -10.83 2.25
N LEU A 78 1.60 -11.51 2.67
CA LEU A 78 1.67 -12.97 2.71
C LEU A 78 0.57 -13.58 3.60
N HIS A 79 0.23 -12.90 4.70
CA HIS A 79 -0.86 -13.32 5.61
C HIS A 79 -2.25 -12.85 5.18
N GLY A 80 -2.40 -12.26 3.99
CA GLY A 80 -3.70 -11.84 3.45
C GLY A 80 -4.30 -10.61 4.14
N THR A 81 -3.46 -9.77 4.75
CA THR A 81 -3.86 -8.44 5.22
C THR A 81 -4.30 -7.61 4.03
N THR A 82 -5.47 -6.96 4.13
CA THR A 82 -5.99 -6.11 3.05
C THR A 82 -5.95 -4.64 3.40
N ALA A 83 -5.80 -4.24 4.66
CA ALA A 83 -5.69 -2.83 5.02
C ALA A 83 -4.76 -2.60 6.22
N ILE A 84 -4.25 -1.38 6.37
CA ILE A 84 -3.69 -0.89 7.63
C ILE A 84 -4.43 0.35 8.12
N ARG A 85 -4.44 0.54 9.43
CA ARG A 85 -4.81 1.82 10.05
C ARG A 85 -3.53 2.56 10.43
N LEU A 86 -3.06 3.40 9.51
CA LEU A 86 -1.89 4.25 9.71
C LEU A 86 -2.22 5.43 10.63
N GLY A 87 -1.48 5.55 11.73
CA GLY A 87 -1.62 6.65 12.67
C GLY A 87 -0.96 7.93 12.15
N VAL A 88 -1.70 9.02 12.16
CA VAL A 88 -1.20 10.38 11.86
C VAL A 88 -1.35 11.21 13.12
N ILE A 89 -0.24 11.74 13.63
CA ILE A 89 -0.23 12.50 14.89
C ILE A 89 -0.20 13.99 14.58
N TRP A 90 -1.12 14.76 15.18
CA TRP A 90 -1.22 16.21 14.94
C TRP A 90 0.10 16.93 15.23
N ALA A 91 0.79 16.57 16.32
CA ALA A 91 2.11 17.13 16.65
C ALA A 91 3.19 16.86 15.57
N GLY A 92 3.01 15.81 14.75
CA GLY A 92 3.84 15.57 13.56
C GLY A 92 3.40 16.41 12.36
N VAL A 93 2.09 16.58 12.16
CA VAL A 93 1.49 17.36 11.04
C VAL A 93 1.74 18.86 11.18
N GLU A 94 1.45 19.43 12.34
CA GLU A 94 1.53 20.85 12.66
C GLU A 94 2.29 21.01 13.98
N PRO A 95 3.63 20.84 13.98
CA PRO A 95 4.45 20.97 15.19
C PRO A 95 4.42 22.39 15.77
N THR A 96 4.24 23.39 14.92
CA THR A 96 4.02 24.79 15.28
C THR A 96 2.75 25.26 14.60
N ARG A 97 1.87 25.97 15.33
CA ARG A 97 0.60 26.48 14.78
C ARG A 97 0.82 27.23 13.46
N GLY A 98 0.06 26.85 12.43
CA GLY A 98 0.13 27.38 11.08
C GLY A 98 1.30 26.87 10.24
N GLN A 99 2.17 26.01 10.77
CA GLN A 99 3.37 25.49 10.09
C GLN A 99 3.27 23.98 9.90
N TYR A 100 2.91 23.56 8.70
CA TYR A 100 2.73 22.15 8.36
C TYR A 100 4.05 21.47 7.97
N ASN A 101 4.36 20.33 8.58
CA ASN A 101 5.58 19.57 8.35
C ASN A 101 5.46 18.74 7.06
N SER A 102 5.93 19.30 5.95
CA SER A 102 5.90 18.63 4.64
C SER A 102 6.76 17.37 4.61
N THR A 103 7.87 17.33 5.34
CA THR A 103 8.72 16.13 5.44
C THR A 103 7.95 14.97 6.06
N TYR A 104 7.28 15.21 7.20
CA TYR A 104 6.45 14.20 7.86
C TYR A 104 5.32 13.69 6.95
N LEU A 105 4.62 14.59 6.25
CA LEU A 105 3.56 14.21 5.32
C LEU A 105 4.08 13.41 4.13
N ASN A 106 5.29 13.69 3.64
CA ASN A 106 5.91 12.92 2.56
C ASN A 106 6.34 11.52 3.02
N GLU A 107 6.85 11.36 4.25
CA GLU A 107 7.14 10.05 4.83
C GLU A 107 5.87 9.19 4.96
N LEU A 108 4.77 9.78 5.45
CA LEU A 108 3.47 9.09 5.50
C LEU A 108 3.00 8.66 4.10
N LYS A 109 3.15 9.51 3.08
CA LYS A 109 2.82 9.15 1.69
C LYS A 109 3.67 7.99 1.19
N SER A 110 4.96 7.97 1.51
CA SER A 110 5.86 6.85 1.14
C SER A 110 5.39 5.53 1.76
N ILE A 111 4.92 5.55 3.02
CA ILE A 111 4.35 4.37 3.67
C ILE A 111 3.04 3.94 2.98
N VAL A 112 2.13 4.88 2.70
CA VAL A 112 0.88 4.58 1.97
C VAL A 112 1.18 3.98 0.59
N GLN A 113 2.14 4.54 -0.14
CA GLN A 113 2.55 4.01 -1.44
C GLN A 113 3.13 2.60 -1.32
N MET A 114 3.97 2.35 -0.32
CA MET A 114 4.56 1.03 -0.05
C MET A 114 3.48 -0.04 0.21
N CYS A 115 2.43 0.30 0.96
CA CYS A 115 1.29 -0.58 1.19
C CYS A 115 0.44 -0.76 -0.08
N SER A 116 0.18 0.32 -0.81
CA SER A 116 -0.58 0.29 -2.06
C SER A 116 0.09 -0.61 -3.11
N ASP A 117 1.42 -0.55 -3.22
CA ASP A 117 2.21 -1.39 -4.13
C ASP A 117 2.10 -2.88 -3.77
N ALA A 118 1.82 -3.20 -2.50
CA ALA A 118 1.57 -4.55 -2.00
C ALA A 118 0.09 -4.95 -1.99
N GLY A 119 -0.81 -4.11 -2.54
CA GLY A 119 -2.24 -4.39 -2.59
C GLY A 119 -2.98 -4.19 -1.25
N ILE A 120 -2.39 -3.42 -0.32
CA ILE A 120 -2.93 -3.13 1.00
C ILE A 120 -3.48 -1.69 1.01
N TYR A 121 -4.74 -1.53 1.44
CA TYR A 121 -5.42 -0.24 1.62
C TYR A 121 -4.92 0.56 2.83
#